data_AF-A0A5C6G1H2-F1
#
_entry.id   AF-A0A5C6G1H2-F1
#
_cell.length_a   1.000
_cell.length_b   1.000
_cell.length_c   1.000
_cell.angle_alpha   90.00
_cell.angle_beta   90.00
_cell.angle_gamma   90.00
#
_symmetry.space_group_name_H-M   'P 1'
#
loop_
_entity.id
_entity.type
_entity.pdbx_description
1 polymer ?
#
loop_
_entity_poly.entity_id
_entity_poly.type
_entity_poly.pdbx_seq_one_letter_code
_entity_poly.pdbx_strand_id
1 'polypeptide(L)'
;MQAGYHGAGTETQTLSDLVNQIECVDAHRILWKPEHEKKRFFLLLAGCFGLLGEATHTTFVLDEMRIAVMKLLELPLIEAISLSKETAHNVREDLKKLYLKEK
;
A
#
# COMPACT_ATOMS: atom_id res chain seq x y z
N MET A 1 2.82 9.26 7.97
CA MET A 1 1.87 8.15 7.68
C MET A 1 2.06 7.09 8.76
N GLN A 2 1.03 6.42 9.26
CA GLN A 2 1.15 5.63 10.51
C GLN A 2 0.51 4.23 10.44
N ALA A 3 -0.21 3.91 9.36
CA ALA A 3 -0.69 2.56 9.06
C ALA A 3 -0.27 2.16 7.64
N GLY A 4 -0.23 0.85 7.36
CA GLY A 4 0.12 0.30 6.04
C GLY A 4 -0.98 0.49 4.99
N TYR A 5 -1.35 1.74 4.71
CA TYR A 5 -2.40 2.04 3.74
C TYR A 5 -1.94 1.68 2.32
N HIS A 6 -2.82 1.02 1.60
CA HIS A 6 -2.63 0.61 0.22
C HIS A 6 -3.90 0.90 -0.57
N GLY A 7 -3.74 1.14 -1.87
CA GLY A 7 -4.85 1.23 -2.80
C GLY A 7 -5.31 -0.15 -3.28
N ALA A 8 -6.25 -0.16 -4.21
CA ALA A 8 -6.61 -1.36 -4.95
C ALA A 8 -5.61 -1.60 -6.08
N GLY A 9 -5.02 -2.80 -6.13
CA GLY A 9 -4.05 -3.19 -7.14
C GLY A 9 -3.00 -4.12 -6.57
N THR A 10 -2.69 -5.21 -7.27
CA THR A 10 -1.70 -6.19 -6.81
C THR A 10 -0.26 -5.72 -7.01
N GLU A 11 -0.05 -4.74 -7.89
CA GLU A 11 1.27 -4.20 -8.23
C GLU A 11 1.43 -2.72 -7.81
N THR A 12 0.42 -2.14 -7.15
CA THR A 12 0.48 -0.76 -6.68
C THR A 12 1.30 -0.66 -5.40
N GLN A 13 2.22 0.29 -5.36
CA GLN A 13 2.99 0.62 -4.16
C GLN A 13 2.07 1.10 -3.02
N THR A 14 2.49 0.87 -1.78
CA THR A 14 1.82 1.47 -0.62
C THR A 14 2.14 2.95 -0.55
N LEU A 15 1.29 3.75 0.10
CA LEU A 15 1.57 5.19 0.23
C LEU A 15 2.83 5.45 1.09
N SER A 16 3.21 4.49 1.93
CA SER A 16 4.46 4.48 2.69
C SER A 16 5.71 4.36 1.81
N ASP A 17 5.60 3.66 0.68
CA ASP A 17 6.71 3.49 -0.28
C ASP A 17 7.03 4.79 -1.04
N LEU A 18 6.05 5.71 -1.09
CA LEU A 18 6.16 7.01 -1.76
C LEU A 18 6.77 8.11 -0.87
N VAL A 19 7.00 7.84 0.42
CA VAL A 19 7.54 8.83 1.36
C VAL A 19 9.03 9.08 1.05
N ASN A 20 9.35 10.31 0.64
CA ASN A 20 10.72 10.78 0.46
C ASN A 20 11.31 11.28 1.77
N GLN A 21 10.52 12.03 2.55
CA GLN A 21 10.96 12.65 3.78
C GLN A 21 9.81 12.72 4.77
N ILE A 22 10.14 12.57 6.05
CA ILE A 22 9.18 12.75 7.15
C ILE A 22 9.88 13.47 8.30
N GLU A 23 9.16 14.39 8.93
CA GLU A 23 9.61 15.10 10.11
C GLU A 23 8.72 14.72 11.27
N CYS A 24 9.30 14.21 12.35
CA CYS A 24 8.56 13.73 13.51
C CYS A 24 8.98 14.48 14.77
N VAL A 25 8.05 14.69 15.68
CA VAL A 25 8.33 15.18 17.03
C VAL A 25 8.11 14.03 18.01
N ASP A 26 9.12 13.72 18.81
CA ASP A 26 9.05 12.65 19.80
C ASP A 26 8.39 13.11 21.12
N ALA A 27 8.26 12.19 22.08
CA ALA A 27 7.68 12.48 23.39
C ALA A 27 8.45 13.54 24.20
N HIS A 28 9.73 13.79 23.88
CA HIS A 28 10.57 14.80 24.50
C HIS A 28 10.53 16.14 23.76
N ARG A 29 9.65 16.27 22.76
CA ARG A 29 9.51 17.45 21.90
C ARG A 29 10.75 17.73 21.04
N ILE A 30 11.53 16.70 20.76
CA ILE A 30 12.70 16.81 19.89
C ILE A 30 12.24 16.56 18.46
N LEU A 31 12.58 17.50 17.57
CA LEU A 31 12.35 17.36 16.15
C LEU A 31 13.38 16.40 15.56
N TRP A 32 12.90 15.32 14.96
CA TRP A 32 13.70 14.31 14.29
C TRP A 32 13.42 14.34 12.78
N LYS A 33 14.50 14.48 12.00
CA LYS A 33 14.49 14.44 10.53
C LYS A 33 15.43 13.33 10.07
N PRO A 34 14.92 12.11 9.80
CA PRO A 34 15.76 11.02 9.32
C PRO A 34 16.32 11.34 7.94
N GLU A 35 17.59 11.08 7.73
CA GLU A 35 18.23 11.19 6.41
C GLU A 35 17.73 10.12 5.44
N HIS A 36 17.62 10.49 4.16
CA HIS A 36 17.02 9.70 3.10
C HIS A 36 17.65 8.30 2.90
N GLU A 37 18.95 8.15 3.21
CA GLU A 37 19.69 6.89 3.04
C GLU A 37 19.19 5.76 3.97
N LYS A 38 18.42 6.10 5.01
CA LYS A 38 17.93 5.12 5.99
C LYS A 38 16.47 4.72 5.71
N LYS A 39 16.21 4.15 4.52
CA LYS A 39 14.86 3.66 4.11
C LYS A 39 14.13 2.81 5.16
N ARG A 40 14.86 2.02 5.96
CA ARG A 40 14.28 1.22 7.05
C ARG A 40 13.58 2.05 8.13
N PHE A 41 14.05 3.26 8.41
CA PHE A 41 13.42 4.13 9.39
C PHE A 41 12.10 4.74 8.88
N PHE A 42 11.99 5.01 7.58
CA PHE A 42 10.73 5.48 7.00
C PHE A 42 9.64 4.41 7.06
N LEU A 43 9.98 3.15 6.75
CA LEU A 43 9.05 2.02 6.90
C LEU A 43 8.58 1.86 8.36
N LEU A 44 9.50 2.03 9.32
CA LEU A 44 9.17 1.94 10.74
C LEU A 44 8.22 3.07 11.16
N LEU A 45 8.52 4.32 10.80
CA LEU A 45 7.65 5.47 11.06
C LEU A 45 6.28 5.33 10.37
N ALA A 46 6.27 4.79 9.15
CA ALA A 46 5.07 4.62 8.36
C ALA A 46 4.08 3.59 8.95
N GLY A 47 4.58 2.60 9.68
CA GLY A 47 3.79 1.51 10.27
C GLY A 47 3.68 1.53 11.80
N CYS A 48 4.26 2.52 12.49
CA CYS A 48 4.32 2.52 13.95
C CYS A 48 3.07 3.09 14.64
N PHE A 49 1.96 3.38 13.94
CA PHE A 49 0.73 3.92 14.55
C PHE A 49 0.96 5.18 15.43
N GLY A 50 1.99 5.97 15.13
CA GLY A 50 2.38 7.15 15.91
C GLY A 50 3.17 6.88 17.20
N LEU A 51 3.56 5.63 17.47
CA LEU A 51 4.31 5.25 18.68
C LEU A 51 5.71 5.87 18.76
N LEU A 52 6.33 6.19 17.63
CA LEU A 52 7.67 6.82 17.60
C LEU A 52 7.61 8.34 17.68
N GLY A 53 6.42 8.93 17.56
CA GLY A 53 6.25 10.38 17.52
C GLY A 53 5.16 10.79 16.54
N GLU A 54 4.82 12.08 16.61
CA GLU A 54 3.84 12.71 15.74
C GLU A 54 4.52 13.22 14.47
N ALA A 55 4.02 12.82 13.31
CA ALA A 55 4.52 13.29 12.02
C ALA A 55 3.98 14.70 11.74
N THR A 56 4.86 15.69 11.69
CA THR A 56 4.50 17.10 11.46
C THR A 56 4.51 17.46 9.97
N HIS A 57 5.48 16.92 9.23
CA HIS A 57 5.62 17.15 7.79
C HIS A 57 5.95 15.84 7.10
N THR A 58 5.36 15.59 5.94
CA THR A 58 5.64 14.41 5.11
C THR A 58 5.70 14.84 3.65
N THR A 59 6.78 14.49 2.97
CA THR A 59 7.01 14.78 1.56
C THR A 59 6.90 13.48 0.77
N PHE A 60 6.10 13.49 -0.29
CA PHE A 60 5.87 12.35 -1.17
C PHE A 60 6.49 12.56 -2.54
N VAL A 61 7.00 11.49 -3.15
CA VAL A 61 7.28 11.46 -4.59
C VAL A 61 6.01 11.01 -5.29
N LEU A 62 5.50 11.82 -6.22
CA LEU A 62 4.28 11.54 -6.96
C LEU A 62 4.58 11.44 -8.45
N ASP A 63 3.94 10.47 -9.11
CA ASP A 63 3.94 10.37 -10.56
C ASP A 63 3.05 11.45 -11.19
N GLU A 64 3.16 11.61 -12.50
CA GLU A 64 2.29 12.48 -13.28
C GLU A 64 0.81 12.09 -13.11
N MET A 65 -0.05 13.11 -12.98
CA MET A 65 -1.49 12.92 -12.82
C MET A 65 -2.09 12.26 -14.07
N ARG A 66 -2.91 11.24 -13.87
CA ARG A 66 -3.63 10.54 -14.93
C ARG A 66 -5.13 10.50 -14.66
N ILE A 67 -5.92 10.40 -15.73
CA ILE A 67 -7.38 10.24 -15.65
C ILE A 67 -7.69 8.74 -15.55
N ALA A 68 -8.41 8.35 -14.50
CA ALA A 68 -8.96 7.02 -14.35
C ALA A 68 -10.46 7.01 -14.68
N VAL A 69 -10.92 5.97 -15.38
CA VAL A 69 -12.34 5.79 -15.70
C VAL A 69 -12.88 4.64 -14.84
N MET A 70 -13.79 4.94 -13.93
CA MET A 70 -14.52 3.92 -13.16
C MET A 70 -15.76 3.49 -13.95
N LYS A 71 -15.87 2.19 -14.22
CA LYS A 71 -17.07 1.59 -14.82
C LYS A 71 -17.66 0.58 -13.85
N LEU A 72 -18.97 0.69 -13.61
CA LEU A 72 -19.69 -0.35 -12.88
C LEU A 72 -19.82 -1.57 -13.78
N LEU A 73 -19.42 -2.74 -13.27
CA LEU A 73 -19.55 -4.02 -13.96
C LEU A 73 -20.33 -4.97 -13.04
N GLU A 74 -21.40 -5.57 -13.54
CA GLU A 74 -22.06 -6.70 -12.88
C GLU A 74 -21.31 -7.97 -13.25
N LEU A 75 -20.31 -8.32 -12.44
CA LEU A 75 -19.55 -9.55 -12.61
C LEU A 75 -20.15 -10.66 -11.73
N PRO A 76 -20.11 -11.92 -12.17
CA PRO A 76 -20.34 -13.06 -11.29
C PRO A 76 -19.40 -12.95 -10.08
N LEU A 77 -19.91 -13.20 -8.86
CA LEU A 77 -19.18 -13.06 -7.60
C LEU A 77 -17.80 -13.73 -7.61
N ILE A 78 -17.67 -14.83 -8.36
CA ILE A 78 -16.44 -15.61 -8.44
C ILE A 78 -15.32 -14.88 -9.21
N GLU A 79 -15.63 -13.96 -10.11
CA GLU A 79 -14.67 -13.14 -10.85
C GLU A 79 -14.37 -11.83 -10.13
N ALA A 80 -15.28 -11.37 -9.27
CA ALA A 80 -15.13 -10.14 -8.50
C ALA A 80 -14.11 -10.25 -7.34
N ILE A 81 -13.73 -11.48 -6.96
CA ILE A 81 -12.76 -11.72 -5.89
C ILE A 81 -11.37 -11.89 -6.51
N SER A 82 -10.46 -10.96 -6.21
CA SER A 82 -9.04 -11.13 -6.56
C SER A 82 -8.42 -12.20 -5.66
N LEU A 83 -8.36 -13.45 -6.13
CA LEU A 83 -7.68 -14.52 -5.41
C LEU A 83 -6.17 -14.38 -5.53
N SER A 84 -5.46 -14.53 -4.41
CA SER A 84 -4.02 -14.71 -4.45
C SER A 84 -3.67 -16.04 -5.12
N LYS A 85 -2.48 -16.14 -5.75
CA LYS A 85 -1.99 -17.37 -6.38
C LYS A 85 -1.95 -18.56 -5.41
N GLU A 86 -1.76 -18.30 -4.13
CA GLU A 86 -1.74 -19.30 -3.08
C GLU A 86 -3.15 -19.79 -2.75
N THR A 87 -4.13 -18.88 -2.65
CA THR A 87 -5.52 -19.25 -2.37
C THR A 87 -6.20 -19.94 -3.57
N ALA A 88 -5.73 -19.69 -4.79
CA ALA A 88 -6.24 -20.31 -6.01
C ALA A 88 -6.16 -21.86 -5.98
N HIS A 89 -5.20 -22.46 -5.25
CA HIS A 89 -5.08 -23.91 -5.19
C HIS A 89 -6.21 -24.59 -4.38
N ASN A 90 -6.85 -23.86 -3.47
CA ASN A 90 -7.89 -24.34 -2.56
C ASN A 90 -9.31 -24.18 -3.12
N VAL A 91 -9.43 -23.60 -4.32
CA VAL A 91 -10.72 -23.39 -4.96
C VAL A 91 -11.17 -24.69 -5.63
N ARG A 92 -12.48 -24.91 -5.69
CA ARG A 92 -13.12 -26.03 -6.39
C ARG A 92 -12.60 -26.17 -7.83
N GLU A 93 -12.36 -27.40 -8.28
CA GLU A 93 -11.60 -27.71 -9.51
C GLU A 93 -12.23 -27.16 -10.80
N ASP A 94 -13.55 -26.97 -10.80
CA ASP A 94 -14.31 -26.35 -11.88
C ASP A 94 -14.03 -24.86 -12.03
N LEU A 95 -13.69 -24.17 -10.94
CA LEU A 95 -13.38 -22.74 -10.91
C LEU A 95 -11.90 -22.45 -11.19
N LYS A 96 -10.99 -23.39 -10.90
CA LYS A 96 -9.56 -23.27 -11.26
C LYS A 96 -9.36 -23.07 -12.76
N LYS A 97 -10.25 -23.63 -13.58
CA LYS A 97 -10.25 -23.47 -15.05
C LYS A 97 -10.60 -22.07 -15.52
N LEU A 98 -11.27 -21.24 -14.72
CA LEU A 98 -11.47 -19.82 -15.02
C LEU A 98 -10.23 -18.99 -14.65
N TYR A 99 -9.60 -19.28 -13.52
CA TYR A 99 -8.46 -18.50 -13.01
C TYR A 99 -7.12 -18.79 -13.69
N LEU A 100 -6.90 -20.02 -14.15
CA LEU A 100 -5.64 -20.43 -14.80
C LEU A 100 -5.68 -20.29 -16.33
N LYS A 101 -6.83 -19.92 -16.89
CA LYS A 101 -7.07 -19.88 -18.34
C LYS A 101 -7.21 -18.46 -18.83
N GLU A 102 -6.25 -17.62 -18.50
CA GLU A 102 -5.95 -16.38 -19.24
C GLU A 102 -4.52 -15.94 -18.89
N LYS A 103 -3.58 -16.47 -19.68
CA LYS A 103 -2.27 -15.89 -19.94
C LYS A 103 -1.99 -16.04 -21.41
#